data_AF-A0A819RQ09-F1
#
_entry.id   AF-A0A819RQ09-F1
#
_cell.length_a   1.000
_cell.length_b   1.000
_cell.length_c   1.000
_cell.angle_alpha   90.00
_cell.angle_beta   90.00
_cell.angle_gamma   90.00
#
_symmetry.space_group_name_H-M   'P 1'
#
loop_
_entity.id
_entity.type
_entity.pdbx_description
1 polymer ?
#
loop_
_entity_poly.entity_id
_entity_poly.type
_entity_poly.pdbx_seq_one_letter_code
_entity_poly.pdbx_strand_id
1 'polypeptide(L)'
;YLFSHENSRDNFNIPHDIKILKEVFGNAENNDQPLYNRTNVFWHSHSIIEMINNLDKCNGDRELLLARVNEITKLYADVSTVYQANKGEAGIPLD
;
A
#
# COMPACT_ATOMS: atom_id res chain seq x y z
N TYR A 1 28.22 -5.22 3.86
CA TYR A 1 27.50 -6.19 2.99
C TYR A 1 28.53 -7.08 2.30
N LEU A 2 28.18 -8.34 1.97
CA LEU A 2 29.11 -9.28 1.31
C LEU A 2 29.28 -8.99 -0.20
N PHE A 3 28.29 -8.35 -0.82
CA PHE A 3 28.33 -7.86 -2.20
C PHE A 3 27.72 -6.45 -2.26
N SER A 4 28.32 -5.53 -3.03
CA SER A 4 27.72 -4.21 -3.28
C SER A 4 26.44 -4.36 -4.10
N HIS A 5 25.56 -3.37 -3.99
CA HIS A 5 24.33 -3.32 -4.80
C HIS A 5 24.64 -3.44 -6.30
N GLU A 6 25.76 -2.85 -6.72
CA GLU A 6 26.27 -2.92 -8.09
C GLU A 6 26.76 -4.34 -8.47
N ASN A 7 27.49 -5.03 -7.57
CA ASN A 7 28.00 -6.38 -7.84
C ASN A 7 26.89 -7.45 -7.90
N SER A 8 25.78 -7.27 -7.20
CA SER A 8 24.65 -8.22 -7.27
C SER A 8 23.77 -7.99 -8.51
N ARG A 9 23.65 -6.75 -8.99
CA ARG A 9 22.89 -6.44 -10.21
C ARG A 9 23.48 -7.12 -11.44
N ASP A 10 24.79 -7.01 -11.60
CA ASP A 10 25.46 -7.41 -12.85
C ASP A 10 25.80 -8.92 -12.87
N ASN A 11 25.94 -9.58 -11.71
CA ASN A 11 26.29 -11.01 -11.63
C ASN A 11 25.12 -11.99 -11.62
N PHE A 12 23.90 -11.57 -11.26
CA PHE A 12 22.75 -12.49 -11.10
C PHE A 12 21.69 -12.40 -12.20
N ASN A 13 21.89 -11.53 -13.20
CA ASN A 13 21.03 -11.43 -14.39
C ASN A 13 19.53 -11.35 -14.03
N ILE A 14 19.20 -10.49 -13.07
CA ILE A 14 17.84 -10.19 -12.59
C ILE A 14 17.40 -8.77 -13.02
N PRO A 15 17.45 -8.43 -14.33
CA PRO A 15 16.93 -7.14 -14.81
C PRO A 15 15.41 -7.03 -14.61
N HIS A 16 14.71 -8.16 -14.52
CA HIS A 16 13.26 -8.22 -14.31
C HIS A 16 12.86 -7.76 -12.90
N ASP A 17 13.55 -8.20 -11.87
CA ASP A 17 13.26 -7.86 -10.47
C ASP A 17 13.50 -6.38 -10.20
N ILE A 18 14.58 -5.82 -10.73
CA ILE A 18 14.87 -4.39 -10.64
C ILE A 18 13.81 -3.58 -11.38
N LYS A 19 13.32 -4.09 -12.53
CA LYS A 19 12.21 -3.46 -13.24
C LYS A 19 10.94 -3.51 -12.40
N ILE A 20 10.62 -4.63 -11.76
CA ILE A 20 9.47 -4.74 -10.85
C ILE A 20 9.59 -3.71 -9.73
N LEU A 21 10.72 -3.63 -9.03
CA LEU A 21 10.89 -2.67 -7.93
C LEU A 21 10.73 -1.21 -8.38
N LYS A 22 11.28 -0.84 -9.54
CA LYS A 22 11.10 0.50 -10.14
C LYS A 22 9.65 0.79 -10.53
N GLU A 23 8.92 -0.25 -10.93
CA GLU A 23 7.51 -0.14 -11.31
C GLU A 23 6.59 -0.20 -10.08
N VAL A 24 7.01 -0.83 -8.96
CA VAL A 24 6.27 -0.85 -7.68
C VAL A 24 6.33 0.52 -7.02
N PHE A 25 7.55 1.01 -6.76
CA PHE A 25 7.77 2.17 -5.92
C PHE A 25 7.80 3.44 -6.77
N GLY A 26 6.97 4.41 -6.40
CA GLY A 26 7.01 5.75 -6.98
C GLY A 26 8.20 6.54 -6.44
N ASN A 27 8.55 7.65 -7.11
CA ASN A 27 9.54 8.59 -6.59
C ASN A 27 8.91 9.45 -5.48
N ALA A 28 8.85 8.89 -4.28
CA ALA A 28 8.33 9.56 -3.09
C ALA A 28 9.34 10.54 -2.47
N GLU A 29 9.93 11.42 -3.29
CA GLU A 29 10.85 12.45 -2.77
C GLU A 29 10.12 13.44 -1.84
N ASN A 30 8.80 13.55 -1.97
CA ASN A 30 7.94 14.44 -1.19
C ASN A 30 6.71 13.67 -0.67
N ASN A 31 6.26 13.95 0.55
CA ASN A 31 5.14 13.28 1.22
C ASN A 31 3.77 13.40 0.51
N ASP A 32 3.67 14.28 -0.49
CA ASP A 32 2.43 14.52 -1.24
C ASP A 32 2.25 13.58 -2.45
N GLN A 33 3.25 12.75 -2.77
CA GLN A 33 3.15 11.77 -3.87
C GLN A 33 2.83 10.35 -3.38
N PRO A 34 2.08 9.55 -4.17
CA PRO A 34 1.87 8.15 -3.85
C PRO A 34 3.19 7.39 -3.76
N LEU A 35 3.38 6.63 -2.68
CA LEU A 35 4.58 5.80 -2.47
C LEU A 35 4.70 4.65 -3.49
N TYR A 36 3.59 4.28 -4.14
CA TYR A 36 3.51 3.16 -5.08
C TYR A 36 2.68 3.49 -6.32
N ASN A 37 3.06 2.93 -7.46
CA ASN A 37 2.33 3.08 -8.70
C ASN A 37 1.05 2.24 -8.69
N ARG A 38 -0.11 2.90 -8.82
CA ARG A 38 -1.41 2.22 -8.94
C ARG A 38 -1.55 1.43 -10.25
N THR A 39 -0.77 1.77 -11.27
CA THR A 39 -0.75 1.12 -12.58
C THR A 39 0.66 1.08 -13.11
N ASN A 40 1.07 -0.05 -13.68
CA ASN A 40 2.31 -0.18 -14.42
C ASN A 40 2.22 -1.33 -15.45
N VAL A 41 3.37 -1.68 -16.02
CA VAL A 41 3.48 -2.75 -17.03
C VAL A 41 3.16 -4.16 -16.51
N PHE A 42 3.10 -4.34 -15.19
CA PHE A 42 2.85 -5.63 -14.54
C PHE A 42 1.45 -5.73 -13.93
N TRP A 43 0.87 -4.64 -13.43
CA TRP A 43 -0.48 -4.64 -12.82
C TRP A 43 -1.25 -3.34 -12.99
N HIS A 44 -2.55 -3.44 -12.77
CA HIS A 44 -3.47 -2.33 -12.60
C HIS A 44 -4.29 -2.55 -11.32
N SER A 45 -4.20 -1.61 -10.38
CA SER A 45 -4.90 -1.69 -9.10
C SER A 45 -6.26 -1.00 -9.18
N HIS A 46 -7.26 -1.59 -8.51
CA HIS A 46 -8.59 -1.02 -8.40
C HIS A 46 -8.90 -0.68 -6.94
N SER A 47 -9.51 0.48 -6.70
CA SER A 47 -10.03 0.80 -5.38
C SER A 47 -11.37 0.12 -5.18
N ILE A 48 -11.46 -0.74 -4.18
CA ILE A 48 -12.72 -1.35 -3.75
C ILE A 48 -13.76 -0.27 -3.43
N ILE A 49 -13.35 0.86 -2.84
CA ILE A 49 -14.24 1.98 -2.51
C ILE A 49 -14.78 2.67 -3.77
N GLU A 50 -13.92 2.90 -4.78
CA GLU A 50 -14.36 3.46 -6.06
C GLU A 50 -15.33 2.49 -6.75
N MET A 51 -15.04 1.19 -6.72
CA MET A 51 -15.92 0.16 -7.28
C MET A 51 -17.28 0.14 -6.59
N ILE A 52 -17.34 0.16 -5.24
CA ILE A 52 -18.59 0.23 -4.48
C ILE A 52 -19.37 1.51 -4.82
N ASN A 53 -18.69 2.65 -4.92
CA ASN A 53 -19.32 3.93 -5.23
C ASN A 53 -19.93 3.98 -6.64
N ASN A 54 -19.44 3.14 -7.55
CA ASN A 54 -19.93 3.00 -8.92
C ASN A 54 -21.06 1.97 -9.06
N LEU A 55 -21.44 1.26 -8.00
CA LEU A 55 -22.61 0.39 -8.01
C LEU A 55 -23.90 1.20 -8.14
N ASP A 56 -24.88 0.62 -8.82
CA ASP A 56 -26.23 1.16 -8.88
C ASP A 56 -26.86 1.17 -7.48
N LYS A 57 -27.67 2.19 -7.20
CA LYS A 57 -28.34 2.38 -5.90
C LYS A 57 -29.65 1.59 -5.82
N CYS A 58 -30.18 1.11 -6.94
CA CYS A 58 -31.51 0.52 -7.02
C CYS A 58 -31.69 -0.77 -6.21
N ASN A 59 -30.62 -1.50 -5.88
CA ASN A 59 -30.70 -2.77 -5.16
C ASN A 59 -30.20 -2.73 -3.71
N GLY A 60 -29.70 -1.58 -3.22
CA GLY A 60 -29.22 -1.41 -1.85
C GLY A 60 -27.84 -2.03 -1.53
N ASP A 61 -27.19 -2.68 -2.50
CA ASP A 61 -25.88 -3.32 -2.30
C ASP A 61 -24.80 -2.30 -1.97
N ARG A 62 -24.87 -1.11 -2.59
CA ARG A 62 -23.93 -0.02 -2.35
C ARG A 62 -23.93 0.39 -0.88
N GLU A 63 -25.09 0.66 -0.32
CA GLU A 63 -25.25 1.09 1.07
C GLU A 63 -24.77 0.01 2.05
N LEU A 64 -25.11 -1.26 1.78
CA LEU A 64 -24.68 -2.40 2.58
C LEU A 64 -23.16 -2.55 2.58
N LEU A 65 -22.52 -2.47 1.40
CA LEU A 65 -21.06 -2.60 1.28
C LEU A 65 -20.33 -1.40 1.89
N LEU A 66 -20.85 -0.17 1.73
CA LEU A 66 -20.29 1.01 2.39
C LEU A 66 -20.39 0.92 3.92
N ALA A 67 -21.50 0.41 4.46
CA ALA A 67 -21.63 0.15 5.89
C ALA A 67 -20.56 -0.83 6.37
N ARG A 68 -20.32 -1.91 5.62
CA ARG A 68 -19.29 -2.90 5.94
C ARG A 68 -17.87 -2.32 5.91
N VAL A 69 -17.57 -1.51 4.90
CA VAL A 69 -16.29 -0.78 4.83
C VAL A 69 -16.11 0.09 6.08
N ASN A 70 -17.14 0.84 6.47
CA ASN A 70 -17.07 1.72 7.63
C ASN A 70 -16.80 0.96 8.93
N GLU A 71 -17.39 -0.23 9.11
CA GLU A 71 -17.09 -1.10 10.25
C GLU A 71 -15.61 -1.52 10.28
N ILE A 72 -15.06 -1.94 9.13
CA ILE A 72 -13.65 -2.34 9.01
C ILE A 72 -12.73 -1.15 9.30
N THR A 73 -13.05 0.04 8.78
CA THR A 73 -12.28 1.26 9.03
C THR A 73 -12.25 1.62 10.52
N LYS A 74 -13.39 1.48 11.22
CA LYS A 74 -13.45 1.70 12.67
C LYS A 74 -12.57 0.72 13.44
N LEU A 75 -12.67 -0.57 13.12
CA LEU A 75 -11.84 -1.59 13.76
C LEU A 75 -10.34 -1.31 13.57
N TYR A 76 -9.94 -0.88 12.37
CA TYR A 76 -8.55 -0.52 12.11
C TYR A 76 -8.12 0.72 12.93
N ALA A 77 -9.00 1.72 13.07
CA ALA A 77 -8.72 2.90 13.89
C ALA A 77 -8.55 2.54 15.37
N ASP A 78 -9.37 1.61 15.89
CA ASP A 78 -9.25 1.12 17.27
C ASP A 78 -7.91 0.40 17.50
N VAL A 79 -7.55 -0.52 16.58
CA VAL A 79 -6.25 -1.22 16.62
C VAL A 79 -5.08 -0.23 16.51
N SER A 80 -5.19 0.75 15.62
CA SER A 80 -4.19 1.81 15.46
C SER A 80 -4.05 2.64 16.73
N THR A 81 -5.15 2.95 17.42
CA THR A 81 -5.11 3.69 18.69
C THR A 81 -4.33 2.93 19.74
N VAL A 82 -4.59 1.62 19.88
CA VAL A 82 -3.82 0.75 20.78
C VAL A 82 -2.35 0.72 20.38
N TYR A 83 -2.03 0.57 19.10
CA TYR A 83 -0.64 0.59 18.62
C TYR A 83 0.07 1.90 18.97
N GLN A 84 -0.53 3.05 18.67
CA GLN A 84 0.06 4.37 18.92
C GLN A 84 0.25 4.64 20.42
N ALA A 85 -0.67 4.18 21.27
CA ALA A 85 -0.56 4.34 22.72
C ALA A 85 0.64 3.60 23.32
N ASN A 86 1.05 2.48 22.72
CA ASN A 86 2.20 1.68 23.16
C ASN A 86 3.45 1.89 22.27
N LYS A 87 3.36 2.79 21.28
CA LYS A 87 4.44 3.04 20.31
C LYS A 87 5.57 3.80 21.03
N GLY A 88 6.76 3.20 21.04
CA GLY A 88 7.94 3.72 21.76
C GLY A 88 8.30 2.93 23.02
N GLU A 89 7.36 2.18 23.60
CA GLU A 89 7.67 1.28 24.73
C GLU A 89 8.51 0.07 24.30
N ALA A 90 8.42 -0.32 23.03
CA ALA A 90 9.15 -1.45 22.46
C ALA A 90 10.61 -1.14 22.02
N GLY A 91 11.11 0.08 22.23
CA GLY A 91 12.50 0.45 21.94
C GLY A 91 12.88 0.47 20.45
N ILE A 92 11.89 0.50 19.54
CA ILE A 92 12.12 0.66 18.09
C ILE A 92 12.32 2.16 17.80
N PRO A 93 13.41 2.58 17.14
CA PRO A 93 13.60 3.97 16.73
C PRO A 93 12.47 4.42 15.77
N LEU A 94 11.91 5.61 15.99
CA LEU A 94 10.72 6.10 15.27
C LEU A 94 10.97 7.36 14.44
N ASP A 95 12.24 7.69 14.19
CA ASP A 95 12.66 8.89 13.46
C ASP A 95 12.88 8.60 11.96
#